data_AF-A0A918UQ13-F1
#
_entry.id   AF-A0A918UQ13-F1
#
_cell.length_a   1.000
_cell.length_b   1.000
_cell.length_c   1.000
_cell.angle_alpha   90.00
_cell.angle_beta   90.00
_cell.angle_gamma   90.00
#
_symmetry.space_group_name_H-M   'P 1'
#
loop_
_entity.id
_entity.type
_entity.pdbx_description
1 polymer ?
#
loop_
_entity_poly.entity_id
_entity_poly.type
_entity_poly.pdbx_seq_one_letter_code
_entity_poly.pdbx_strand_id
1 'polypeptide(L)'
;MKVSLEQALKQDLLKSIQLKTDSLDDQLGTRLQDLDQRIQMLDQSLNINSSEAQKIDKLIERVKLIEDFQQAEKDAELNIYQGNYQSAVINLVSMERELRPLILFDAARDFFMTLNSIGNPTQYQGFTNWYKGFQTYVEENKSESPTLSVVSNLVSLTGDLSAGTPIFGTFSQALFMGMSNYIENIGSSKKDRKLRDQSQEMFELVAELGQYTNDKNLIETEWESIDTELEELKELYAQNLDKNLKILGIDKKEFEGKYSNENDANKRYEYLNELTSLIAGRVKTERETNPKNWKNTFYNEMAEIQSLKIRFGGITFRISENISKYNGLIAKYKNAKHVGLRMNDLENKLNNLKSAFDTAFNPLEYINSANKMYKVD
;
A
#
# COMPACT_ATOMS: atom_id res chain seq x y z
N MET A 1 10.39 1.74 17.44
CA MET A 1 10.11 2.33 16.12
C MET A 1 10.59 3.77 16.11
N LYS A 2 11.46 4.16 15.19
CA LYS A 2 11.77 5.58 14.94
C LYS A 2 10.73 6.08 13.94
N VAL A 3 9.74 6.82 14.42
CA VAL A 3 8.80 7.56 13.56
C VAL A 3 9.61 8.62 12.81
N SER A 4 9.41 8.77 11.50
CA SER A 4 10.12 9.80 10.76
C SER A 4 9.72 11.20 11.28
N LEU A 5 10.61 12.19 11.23
CA LEU A 5 10.28 13.57 11.64
C LEU A 5 9.00 14.06 10.93
N GLU A 6 8.85 13.72 9.66
CA GLU A 6 7.68 14.04 8.85
C GLU A 6 6.39 13.40 9.38
N GLN A 7 6.42 12.11 9.73
CA GLN A 7 5.26 11.44 10.32
C GLN A 7 4.89 12.04 11.69
N ALA A 8 5.90 12.39 12.51
CA ALA A 8 5.67 13.05 13.79
C ALA A 8 4.99 14.41 13.62
N LEU A 9 5.54 15.27 12.74
CA LEU A 9 4.98 16.59 12.44
C LEU A 9 3.54 16.51 11.89
N LYS A 10 3.27 15.55 11.00
CA LYS A 10 1.91 15.28 10.50
C LYS A 10 0.96 14.88 11.63
N GLN A 11 1.37 13.93 12.48
CA GLN A 11 0.56 13.47 13.61
C GLN A 11 0.27 14.60 14.60
N ASP A 12 1.26 15.44 14.89
CA ASP A 12 1.10 16.62 15.75
C ASP A 12 0.09 17.61 15.16
N LEU A 13 0.14 17.87 13.84
CA LEU A 13 -0.84 18.72 13.17
C LEU A 13 -2.26 18.15 13.25
N LEU A 14 -2.44 16.87 12.90
CA LEU A 14 -3.74 16.20 12.97
C LEU A 14 -4.30 16.21 14.39
N LYS A 15 -3.45 15.99 15.40
CA LYS A 15 -3.84 16.08 16.81
C LYS A 15 -4.22 17.50 17.21
N SER A 16 -3.49 18.51 16.72
CA SER A 16 -3.83 19.91 16.96
C SER A 16 -5.19 20.30 16.36
N ILE A 17 -5.48 19.84 15.15
CA ILE A 17 -6.80 20.03 14.50
C ILE A 17 -7.90 19.39 15.35
N GLN A 18 -7.69 18.14 15.78
CA GLN A 18 -8.64 17.43 16.63
C GLN A 18 -8.91 18.17 17.94
N LEU A 19 -7.86 18.54 18.69
CA LEU A 19 -7.99 19.25 19.97
C LEU A 19 -8.70 20.60 19.83
N LYS A 20 -8.40 21.35 18.76
CA LYS A 20 -9.08 22.62 18.49
C LYS A 20 -10.56 22.41 18.18
N THR A 21 -10.87 21.39 17.38
CA THR A 21 -12.25 21.04 17.02
C THR A 21 -13.02 20.62 18.27
N ASP A 22 -12.47 19.71 19.08
CA ASP A 22 -13.05 19.24 20.34
C ASP A 22 -13.31 20.39 21.32
N SER A 23 -12.32 21.25 21.53
CA SER A 23 -12.45 22.38 22.46
C SER A 23 -13.55 23.35 22.06
N LEU A 24 -13.72 23.64 20.77
CA LEU A 24 -14.76 24.55 20.31
C LEU A 24 -16.14 23.89 20.32
N ASP A 25 -16.20 22.61 20.00
CA ASP A 25 -17.40 21.78 20.05
C ASP A 25 -17.96 21.69 21.48
N ASP A 26 -17.11 21.43 22.48
CA ASP A 26 -17.47 21.41 23.89
C ASP A 26 -18.01 22.77 24.38
N GLN A 27 -17.38 23.87 23.93
CA GLN A 27 -17.82 25.24 24.25
C GLN A 27 -19.20 25.55 23.66
N LEU A 28 -19.42 25.17 22.41
CA LEU A 28 -20.70 25.36 21.73
C LEU A 28 -21.79 24.45 22.30
N GLY A 29 -21.47 23.21 22.64
CA GLY A 29 -22.37 22.28 23.33
C GLY A 29 -22.82 22.81 24.70
N THR A 30 -21.89 23.36 25.48
CA THR A 30 -22.22 24.00 26.77
C THR A 30 -23.14 25.21 26.56
N ARG A 31 -22.87 26.03 25.54
CA ARG A 31 -23.72 27.18 25.20
C ARG A 31 -25.13 26.76 24.76
N LEU A 32 -25.25 25.72 23.94
CA LEU A 32 -26.54 25.18 23.51
C LEU A 32 -27.36 24.69 24.71
N GLN A 33 -26.74 24.01 25.66
CA GLN A 33 -27.40 23.58 26.90
C GLN A 33 -27.91 24.76 27.74
N ASP A 34 -27.12 25.82 27.92
CA ASP A 34 -27.54 27.02 28.64
C ASP A 34 -28.71 27.74 27.93
N LEU A 35 -28.64 27.88 26.60
CA LEU A 35 -29.71 28.48 25.81
C LEU A 35 -31.02 27.68 25.89
N ASP A 36 -30.95 26.35 25.79
CA ASP A 36 -32.12 25.47 25.93
C ASP A 36 -32.74 25.58 27.33
N GLN A 37 -31.92 25.56 28.39
CA GLN A 37 -32.41 25.75 29.76
C GLN A 37 -33.12 27.11 29.94
N ARG A 38 -32.56 28.19 29.38
CA ARG A 38 -33.19 29.52 29.43
C ARG A 38 -34.52 29.56 28.66
N ILE A 39 -34.58 28.94 27.48
CA ILE A 39 -35.83 28.83 26.70
C ILE A 39 -36.88 28.08 27.52
N GLN A 40 -36.52 26.96 28.14
CA GLN A 40 -37.44 26.17 28.98
C GLN A 40 -37.94 26.94 30.20
N MET A 41 -37.05 27.65 30.92
CA MET A 41 -37.44 28.50 32.05
C MET A 41 -38.40 29.61 31.60
N LEU A 42 -38.13 30.21 30.44
CA LEU A 42 -38.96 31.26 29.89
C LEU A 42 -40.33 30.73 29.44
N ASP A 43 -40.40 29.54 28.85
CA ASP A 43 -41.63 28.82 28.50
C ASP A 43 -42.48 28.50 29.74
N GLN A 44 -41.85 28.06 30.83
CA GLN A 44 -42.54 27.88 32.12
C GLN A 44 -43.10 29.21 32.64
N SER A 45 -42.32 30.29 32.53
CA SER A 45 -42.72 31.62 33.01
C SER A 45 -43.87 32.24 32.19
N LEU A 46 -44.03 31.87 30.93
CA LEU A 46 -45.11 32.30 30.04
C LEU A 46 -46.47 31.70 30.45
N ASN A 47 -46.45 30.54 31.10
CA ASN A 47 -47.64 29.82 31.58
C ASN A 47 -48.16 30.29 32.95
N ILE A 48 -47.45 31.21 33.61
CA ILE A 48 -47.86 31.82 34.88
C ILE A 48 -48.68 33.09 34.60
N ASN A 49 -49.69 33.39 35.43
CA ASN A 49 -50.54 34.60 35.34
C ASN A 49 -49.70 35.89 35.22
N SER A 50 -49.46 36.30 33.97
CA SER A 50 -48.67 37.47 33.57
C SER A 50 -49.57 38.42 32.79
N SER A 51 -49.31 39.72 32.90
CA SER A 51 -49.98 40.72 32.07
C SER A 51 -49.65 40.53 30.58
N GLU A 52 -50.50 41.03 29.70
CA GLU A 52 -50.32 40.92 28.24
C GLU A 52 -49.00 41.55 27.77
N ALA A 53 -48.62 42.71 28.31
CA ALA A 53 -47.34 43.35 28.04
C ALA A 53 -46.14 42.46 28.44
N GLN A 54 -46.18 41.85 29.63
CA GLN A 54 -45.12 40.94 30.09
C GLN A 54 -45.03 39.67 29.23
N LYS A 55 -46.15 39.18 28.68
CA LYS A 55 -46.14 38.04 27.76
C LYS A 55 -45.48 38.42 26.44
N ILE A 56 -45.75 39.61 25.91
CA ILE A 56 -45.12 40.11 24.68
C ILE A 56 -43.61 40.23 24.87
N ASP A 57 -43.15 40.86 25.96
CA ASP A 57 -41.72 41.02 26.23
C ASP A 57 -40.99 39.67 26.34
N LYS A 58 -41.57 38.72 27.06
CA LYS A 58 -41.04 37.35 27.18
C LYS A 58 -41.00 36.64 25.82
N LEU A 59 -42.03 36.77 24.98
CA LEU A 59 -42.02 36.16 23.64
C LEU A 59 -40.93 36.75 22.74
N ILE A 60 -40.65 38.05 22.83
CA ILE A 60 -39.54 38.69 22.12
C ILE A 60 -38.19 38.11 22.59
N GLU A 61 -38.01 37.98 23.91
CA GLU A 61 -36.81 37.35 24.48
C GLU A 61 -36.65 35.89 24.04
N ARG A 62 -37.76 35.13 24.01
CA ARG A 62 -37.79 33.76 23.50
C ARG A 62 -37.29 33.66 22.07
N VAL A 63 -37.79 34.53 21.18
CA VAL A 63 -37.40 34.53 19.76
C VAL A 63 -35.89 34.78 19.64
N LYS A 64 -35.34 35.74 20.39
CA LYS A 64 -33.89 36.00 20.41
C LYS A 64 -33.09 34.79 20.89
N LEU A 65 -33.52 34.13 21.97
CA LEU A 65 -32.85 32.92 22.47
C LEU A 65 -32.89 31.78 21.45
N ILE A 66 -33.99 31.62 20.71
CA ILE A 66 -34.11 30.63 19.64
C ILE A 66 -33.19 30.98 18.46
N GLU A 67 -33.11 32.25 18.08
CA GLU A 67 -32.18 32.71 17.03
C GLU A 67 -30.71 32.45 17.43
N ASP A 68 -30.35 32.76 18.68
CA ASP A 68 -29.03 32.49 19.24
C ASP A 68 -28.74 30.98 19.29
N PHE A 69 -29.72 30.16 19.64
CA PHE A 69 -29.60 28.70 19.66
C PHE A 69 -29.36 28.16 18.25
N GLN A 70 -30.18 28.57 17.28
CA GLN A 70 -30.03 28.17 15.88
C GLN A 70 -28.69 28.61 15.30
N GLN A 71 -28.16 29.76 15.71
CA GLN A 71 -26.84 30.23 15.28
C GLN A 71 -25.71 29.40 15.92
N ALA A 72 -25.82 29.06 17.20
CA ALA A 72 -24.84 28.22 17.89
C ALA A 72 -24.78 26.79 17.30
N GLU A 73 -25.93 26.19 16.97
CA GLU A 73 -26.03 24.87 16.31
C GLU A 73 -25.31 24.88 14.95
N LYS A 74 -25.63 25.91 14.16
CA LYS A 74 -25.01 26.23 12.88
C LYS A 74 -23.48 26.37 12.96
N ASP A 75 -22.98 27.00 14.02
CA ASP A 75 -21.54 27.21 14.22
C ASP A 75 -20.83 25.94 14.71
N ALA A 76 -21.52 25.08 15.48
CA ALA A 76 -21.03 23.77 15.87
C ALA A 76 -20.86 22.87 14.64
N GLU A 77 -21.87 22.82 13.78
CA GLU A 77 -21.82 22.09 12.51
C GLU A 77 -20.66 22.57 11.61
N LEU A 78 -20.49 23.89 11.48
CA LEU A 78 -19.37 24.45 10.72
C LEU A 78 -18.01 24.02 11.30
N ASN A 79 -17.85 24.06 12.63
CA ASN A 79 -16.62 23.65 13.30
C ASN A 79 -16.27 22.18 13.00
N ILE A 80 -17.26 21.28 13.09
CA ILE A 80 -17.07 19.85 12.81
C ILE A 80 -16.64 19.64 11.36
N TYR A 81 -17.33 20.27 10.39
CA TYR A 81 -16.97 20.14 8.98
C TYR A 81 -15.59 20.73 8.66
N GLN A 82 -15.21 21.84 9.30
CA GLN A 82 -13.87 22.40 9.16
C GLN A 82 -12.80 21.42 9.65
N GLY A 83 -12.95 20.88 10.87
CA GLY A 83 -11.98 19.94 11.45
C GLY A 83 -11.87 18.63 10.66
N ASN A 84 -13.02 18.07 10.25
CA ASN A 84 -13.08 16.84 9.46
C ASN A 84 -12.42 17.02 8.08
N TYR A 85 -12.75 18.10 7.36
CA TYR A 85 -12.20 18.32 6.02
C TYR A 85 -10.72 18.73 6.04
N GLN A 86 -10.29 19.48 7.07
CA GLN A 86 -8.86 19.70 7.32
C GLN A 86 -8.12 18.36 7.48
N SER A 87 -8.63 17.48 8.33
CA SER A 87 -8.05 16.16 8.54
C SER A 87 -8.03 15.33 7.26
N ALA A 88 -9.09 15.39 6.44
CA ALA A 88 -9.18 14.75 5.13
C ALA A 88 -8.07 15.18 4.19
N VAL A 89 -7.97 16.47 3.90
CA VAL A 89 -7.01 16.99 2.94
C VAL A 89 -5.57 16.78 3.42
N ILE A 90 -5.28 16.96 4.71
CA ILE A 90 -3.94 16.71 5.26
C ILE A 90 -3.53 15.25 5.10
N ASN A 91 -4.45 14.30 5.31
CA ASN A 91 -4.17 12.90 5.03
C ASN A 91 -3.93 12.66 3.54
N LEU A 92 -4.79 13.19 2.67
CA LEU A 92 -4.67 13.06 1.22
C LEU A 92 -3.32 13.58 0.72
N VAL A 93 -2.96 14.83 0.98
CA VAL A 93 -1.69 15.39 0.48
C VAL A 93 -0.47 14.64 1.01
N SER A 94 -0.56 14.08 2.22
CA SER A 94 0.53 13.29 2.80
C SER A 94 0.71 11.90 2.19
N MET A 95 -0.33 11.32 1.58
CA MET A 95 -0.27 9.96 1.01
C MET A 95 0.78 9.83 -0.12
N GLU A 96 1.05 10.89 -0.89
CA GLU A 96 2.07 10.85 -1.97
C GLU A 96 3.45 10.43 -1.45
N ARG A 97 3.81 10.88 -0.24
CA ARG A 97 5.10 10.59 0.37
C ARG A 97 5.11 9.24 1.08
N GLU A 98 3.96 8.82 1.59
CA GLU A 98 3.78 7.46 2.10
C GLU A 98 3.93 6.42 0.97
N LEU A 99 3.50 6.73 -0.25
CA LEU A 99 3.60 5.84 -1.41
C LEU A 99 5.03 5.64 -1.95
N ARG A 100 6.04 6.40 -1.51
CA ARG A 100 7.43 6.33 -2.03
C ARG A 100 8.51 6.13 -0.97
N PRO A 101 8.49 5.04 -0.19
CA PRO A 101 9.58 4.76 0.75
C PRO A 101 10.82 4.25 0.00
N LEU A 102 11.82 5.12 -0.19
CA LEU A 102 13.12 4.76 -0.79
C LEU A 102 13.79 3.57 -0.10
N ILE A 103 13.58 3.41 1.21
CA ILE A 103 14.14 2.31 2.00
C ILE A 103 13.64 0.92 1.56
N LEU A 104 12.45 0.85 0.94
CA LEU A 104 11.91 -0.40 0.42
C LEU A 104 12.55 -0.83 -0.88
N PHE A 105 13.04 0.11 -1.69
CA PHE A 105 13.55 -0.20 -3.02
C PHE A 105 14.77 -1.12 -2.94
N ASP A 106 15.77 -0.76 -2.13
CA ASP A 106 16.99 -1.57 -2.01
C ASP A 106 16.71 -2.93 -1.36
N ALA A 107 15.91 -2.97 -0.29
CA ALA A 107 15.57 -4.23 0.39
C ALA A 107 14.78 -5.19 -0.51
N ALA A 108 13.81 -4.66 -1.29
CA ALA A 108 13.04 -5.45 -2.24
C ALA A 108 13.93 -5.94 -3.39
N ARG A 109 14.73 -5.05 -4.00
CA ARG A 109 15.66 -5.41 -5.07
C ARG A 109 16.60 -6.53 -4.63
N ASP A 110 17.26 -6.36 -3.49
CA ASP A 110 18.26 -7.32 -3.00
C ASP A 110 17.62 -8.69 -2.70
N PHE A 111 16.40 -8.70 -2.13
CA PHE A 111 15.63 -9.93 -1.93
C PHE A 111 15.27 -10.62 -3.25
N PHE A 112 14.58 -9.92 -4.17
CA PHE A 112 14.12 -10.51 -5.42
C PHE A 112 15.25 -10.91 -6.37
N MET A 113 16.36 -10.16 -6.40
CA MET A 113 17.55 -10.58 -7.13
C MET A 113 18.10 -11.90 -6.60
N THR A 114 18.14 -12.06 -5.28
CA THR A 114 18.64 -13.29 -4.64
C THR A 114 17.69 -14.46 -4.87
N LEU A 115 16.39 -14.24 -4.67
CA LEU A 115 15.33 -15.19 -4.94
C LEU A 115 15.43 -15.74 -6.38
N ASN A 116 15.56 -14.85 -7.36
CA ASN A 116 15.69 -15.24 -8.77
C ASN A 116 17.04 -15.92 -9.08
N SER A 117 18.12 -15.50 -8.42
CA SER A 117 19.45 -16.12 -8.63
C SER A 117 19.51 -17.58 -8.19
N ILE A 118 18.73 -17.97 -7.17
CA ILE A 118 18.68 -19.36 -6.68
C ILE A 118 18.08 -20.28 -7.74
N GLY A 119 17.04 -19.84 -8.43
CA GLY A 119 16.42 -20.61 -9.52
C GLY A 119 17.27 -20.69 -10.79
N ASN A 120 18.38 -19.94 -10.89
CA ASN A 120 19.20 -19.89 -12.10
C ASN A 120 20.26 -21.01 -12.09
N PRO A 121 20.18 -22.00 -12.99
CA PRO A 121 21.08 -23.14 -13.00
C PRO A 121 22.55 -22.77 -13.33
N THR A 122 22.81 -21.64 -13.99
CA THR A 122 24.20 -21.20 -14.27
C THR A 122 24.95 -20.69 -13.06
N GLN A 123 24.25 -20.44 -11.95
CA GLN A 123 24.89 -20.08 -10.68
C GLN A 123 25.55 -21.30 -10.00
N TYR A 124 25.36 -22.50 -10.54
CA TYR A 124 25.84 -23.75 -9.96
C TYR A 124 27.06 -24.26 -10.72
N GLN A 125 28.09 -24.62 -9.97
CA GLN A 125 29.36 -25.07 -10.53
C GLN A 125 29.16 -26.31 -11.41
N GLY A 126 29.78 -26.31 -12.58
CA GLY A 126 29.74 -27.45 -13.50
C GLY A 126 28.51 -27.50 -14.40
N PHE A 127 27.44 -26.74 -14.10
CA PHE A 127 26.21 -26.74 -14.91
C PHE A 127 26.47 -26.30 -16.35
N THR A 128 27.09 -25.14 -16.58
CA THR A 128 27.34 -24.62 -17.93
C THR A 128 28.17 -25.58 -18.79
N ASN A 129 29.18 -26.23 -18.20
CA ASN A 129 30.03 -27.17 -18.93
C ASN A 129 29.30 -28.47 -19.24
N TRP A 130 28.55 -28.99 -18.27
CA TRP A 130 27.71 -30.17 -18.48
C TRP A 130 26.62 -29.90 -19.53
N TYR A 131 25.96 -28.75 -19.43
CA TYR A 131 24.86 -28.38 -20.32
C TYR A 131 25.31 -28.26 -21.78
N LYS A 132 26.51 -27.73 -22.04
CA LYS A 132 27.12 -27.77 -23.39
C LYS A 132 27.28 -29.20 -23.91
N GLY A 133 27.75 -30.13 -23.08
CA GLY A 133 27.88 -31.54 -23.45
C GLY A 133 26.53 -32.20 -23.75
N PHE A 134 25.52 -31.89 -22.95
CA PHE A 134 24.15 -32.32 -23.19
C PHE A 134 23.58 -31.75 -24.50
N GLN A 135 23.78 -30.46 -24.78
CA GLN A 135 23.36 -29.81 -26.02
C GLN A 135 23.99 -30.48 -27.25
N THR A 136 25.30 -30.76 -27.21
CA THR A 136 26.00 -31.47 -28.28
C THR A 136 25.41 -32.86 -28.50
N TYR A 137 25.18 -33.63 -27.42
CA TYR A 137 24.54 -34.94 -27.53
C TYR A 137 23.14 -34.86 -28.17
N VAL A 138 22.29 -33.94 -27.70
CA VAL A 138 20.94 -33.75 -28.25
C VAL A 138 21.00 -33.41 -29.74
N GLU A 139 21.90 -32.52 -30.15
CA GLU A 139 22.03 -32.09 -31.55
C GLU A 139 22.55 -33.21 -32.46
N GLU A 140 23.52 -34.00 -32.00
CA GLU A 140 24.08 -35.14 -32.73
C GLU A 140 23.09 -36.31 -32.85
N ASN A 141 22.19 -36.48 -31.88
CA ASN A 141 21.32 -37.65 -31.76
C ASN A 141 19.82 -37.32 -32.02
N LYS A 142 19.48 -36.08 -32.39
CA LYS A 142 18.08 -35.67 -32.62
C LYS A 142 17.36 -36.44 -33.73
N SER A 143 18.09 -36.96 -34.71
CA SER A 143 17.54 -37.79 -35.79
C SER A 143 17.24 -39.23 -35.35
N GLU A 144 17.79 -39.66 -34.21
CA GLU A 144 17.68 -41.03 -33.73
C GLU A 144 16.47 -41.23 -32.81
N SER A 145 15.90 -40.16 -32.26
CA SER A 145 14.76 -40.22 -31.35
C SER A 145 13.82 -39.03 -31.53
N PRO A 146 12.50 -39.26 -31.72
CA PRO A 146 11.50 -38.19 -31.71
C PRO A 146 11.54 -37.33 -30.44
N THR A 147 11.85 -37.93 -29.29
CA THR A 147 12.00 -37.22 -28.02
C THR A 147 13.18 -36.26 -28.04
N LEU A 148 14.35 -36.67 -28.58
CA LEU A 148 15.52 -35.80 -28.71
C LEU A 148 15.31 -34.69 -29.75
N SER A 149 14.52 -34.94 -30.79
CA SER A 149 14.07 -33.90 -31.72
C SER A 149 13.22 -32.83 -31.02
N VAL A 150 12.28 -33.24 -30.16
CA VAL A 150 11.50 -32.31 -29.33
C VAL A 150 12.42 -31.54 -28.38
N VAL A 151 13.38 -32.20 -27.71
CA VAL A 151 14.35 -31.54 -26.82
C VAL A 151 15.25 -30.55 -27.57
N SER A 152 15.72 -30.88 -28.77
CA SER A 152 16.51 -29.99 -29.63
C SER A 152 15.72 -28.73 -30.00
N ASN A 153 14.45 -28.89 -30.38
CA ASN A 153 13.56 -27.77 -30.66
C ASN A 153 13.31 -26.91 -29.39
N LEU A 154 13.18 -27.53 -28.22
CA LEU A 154 13.01 -26.81 -26.95
C LEU A 154 14.25 -25.99 -26.60
N VAL A 155 15.43 -26.60 -26.66
CA VAL A 155 16.71 -25.93 -26.39
C VAL A 155 16.96 -24.77 -27.36
N SER A 156 16.57 -24.91 -28.62
CA SER A 156 16.70 -23.82 -29.61
C SER A 156 15.68 -22.70 -29.43
N LEU A 157 14.46 -23.01 -28.98
CA LEU A 157 13.39 -22.03 -28.69
C LEU A 157 13.62 -21.27 -27.39
N THR A 158 14.10 -21.94 -26.33
CA THR A 158 14.33 -21.30 -25.02
C THR A 158 15.69 -20.62 -24.93
N GLY A 159 16.56 -20.76 -25.93
CA GLY A 159 17.95 -20.32 -25.87
C GLY A 159 18.73 -21.06 -24.79
N ASP A 160 19.70 -20.38 -24.18
CA ASP A 160 20.46 -20.90 -23.04
C ASP A 160 19.52 -21.05 -21.82
N LEU A 161 19.48 -22.21 -21.16
CA LEU A 161 18.69 -22.44 -19.93
C LEU A 161 19.04 -21.46 -18.80
N SER A 162 20.13 -20.70 -18.97
CA SER A 162 20.57 -19.57 -18.15
C SER A 162 19.64 -18.35 -18.14
N ALA A 163 18.78 -18.20 -19.15
CA ALA A 163 17.95 -17.01 -19.34
C ALA A 163 16.74 -16.91 -18.40
N GLY A 164 16.56 -17.86 -17.47
CA GLY A 164 15.48 -17.82 -16.47
C GLY A 164 14.10 -18.20 -17.00
N THR A 165 14.01 -18.72 -18.22
CA THR A 165 12.75 -19.25 -18.79
C THR A 165 12.30 -20.46 -17.99
N PRO A 166 11.02 -20.55 -17.54
CA PRO A 166 10.55 -21.66 -16.74
C PRO A 166 10.70 -22.98 -17.51
N ILE A 167 11.67 -23.79 -17.10
CA ILE A 167 11.90 -25.14 -17.62
C ILE A 167 10.73 -26.09 -17.25
N PHE A 168 9.90 -25.64 -16.30
CA PHE A 168 8.88 -26.42 -15.64
C PHE A 168 7.49 -26.02 -16.13
N GLY A 169 7.01 -26.80 -17.11
CA GLY A 169 5.70 -26.73 -17.75
C GLY A 169 5.48 -28.01 -18.58
N THR A 170 4.63 -27.95 -19.60
CA THR A 170 4.31 -29.08 -20.51
C THR A 170 5.52 -29.75 -21.18
N PHE A 171 6.67 -29.07 -21.22
CA PHE A 171 7.88 -29.53 -21.89
C PHE A 171 8.94 -30.15 -20.95
N SER A 172 8.75 -30.06 -19.64
CA SER A 172 9.68 -30.59 -18.62
C SER A 172 9.92 -32.10 -18.78
N GLN A 173 8.88 -32.87 -19.12
CA GLN A 173 8.97 -34.31 -19.33
C GLN A 173 9.91 -34.69 -20.47
N ALA A 174 9.82 -33.98 -21.61
CA ALA A 174 10.70 -34.22 -22.74
C ALA A 174 12.16 -33.92 -22.40
N LEU A 175 12.41 -32.80 -21.69
CA LEU A 175 13.75 -32.44 -21.24
C LEU A 175 14.35 -33.48 -20.28
N PHE A 176 13.59 -33.90 -19.27
CA PHE A 176 14.04 -34.93 -18.33
C PHE A 176 14.30 -36.27 -19.01
N MET A 177 13.43 -36.69 -19.94
CA MET A 177 13.68 -37.89 -20.74
C MET A 177 14.94 -37.76 -21.59
N GLY A 178 15.17 -36.59 -22.20
CA GLY A 178 16.42 -36.30 -22.93
C GLY A 178 17.65 -36.41 -22.03
N MET A 179 17.59 -35.85 -20.82
CA MET A 179 18.68 -35.92 -19.84
C MET A 179 18.91 -37.35 -19.35
N SER A 180 17.86 -38.14 -19.11
CA SER A 180 17.98 -39.56 -18.78
C SER A 180 18.63 -40.36 -19.91
N ASN A 181 18.19 -40.14 -21.16
CA ASN A 181 18.80 -40.76 -22.34
C ASN A 181 20.28 -40.39 -22.47
N TYR A 182 20.64 -39.13 -22.18
CA TYR A 182 22.04 -38.71 -22.15
C TYR A 182 22.84 -39.49 -21.10
N ILE A 183 22.33 -39.60 -19.87
CA ILE A 183 22.98 -40.33 -18.76
C ILE A 183 23.14 -41.82 -19.08
N GLU A 184 22.16 -42.42 -19.74
CA GLU A 184 22.15 -43.83 -20.12
C GLU A 184 23.16 -44.15 -21.23
N ASN A 185 23.38 -43.21 -22.16
CA ASN A 185 24.29 -43.38 -23.30
C ASN A 185 25.75 -42.97 -23.00
N ILE A 186 26.05 -42.51 -21.79
CA ILE A 186 27.44 -42.32 -21.34
C ILE A 186 28.12 -43.69 -21.21
N GLY A 187 29.30 -43.83 -21.82
CA GLY A 187 30.07 -45.07 -21.88
C GLY A 187 30.51 -45.64 -20.50
N SER A 188 31.20 -46.78 -20.51
CA SER A 188 31.59 -47.48 -19.28
C SER A 188 33.02 -47.17 -18.79
N SER A 189 33.75 -46.29 -19.47
CA SER A 189 35.14 -45.99 -19.11
C SER A 189 35.24 -45.23 -17.78
N LYS A 190 36.44 -45.17 -17.18
CA LYS A 190 36.66 -44.43 -15.92
C LYS A 190 36.37 -42.93 -16.05
N LYS A 191 36.58 -42.35 -17.24
CA LYS A 191 36.24 -40.95 -17.57
C LYS A 191 34.73 -40.78 -17.69
N ASP A 192 34.07 -41.76 -18.31
CA ASP A 192 32.62 -41.76 -18.52
C ASP A 192 31.86 -41.95 -17.21
N ARG A 193 32.39 -42.73 -16.26
CA ARG A 193 31.81 -42.82 -14.90
C ARG A 193 31.69 -41.47 -14.21
N LYS A 194 32.75 -40.64 -14.27
CA LYS A 194 32.71 -39.28 -13.71
C LYS A 194 31.69 -38.39 -14.40
N LEU A 195 31.60 -38.48 -15.73
CA LEU A 195 30.61 -37.74 -16.51
C LEU A 195 29.18 -38.18 -16.18
N ARG A 196 28.98 -39.47 -15.94
CA ARG A 196 27.71 -40.05 -15.51
C ARG A 196 27.29 -39.55 -14.13
N ASP A 197 28.21 -39.58 -13.17
CA ASP A 197 27.98 -39.06 -11.81
C ASP A 197 27.65 -37.56 -11.85
N GLN A 198 28.43 -36.77 -12.61
CA GLN A 198 28.16 -35.36 -12.82
C GLN A 198 26.80 -35.13 -13.50
N SER A 199 26.43 -35.96 -14.47
CA SER A 199 25.15 -35.81 -15.18
C SER A 199 23.96 -36.16 -14.30
N GLN A 200 24.09 -37.17 -13.43
CA GLN A 200 23.11 -37.49 -12.41
C GLN A 200 22.95 -36.33 -11.42
N GLU A 201 24.06 -35.73 -10.99
CA GLU A 201 24.04 -34.56 -10.10
C GLU A 201 23.36 -33.35 -10.75
N MET A 202 23.62 -33.10 -12.05
CA MET A 202 22.95 -32.02 -12.78
C MET A 202 21.46 -32.30 -13.03
N PHE A 203 21.08 -33.57 -13.20
CA PHE A 203 19.68 -33.97 -13.27
C PHE A 203 18.94 -33.67 -11.97
N GLU A 204 19.50 -34.06 -10.83
CA GLU A 204 18.95 -33.74 -9.51
C GLU A 204 18.86 -32.23 -9.27
N LEU A 205 19.91 -31.49 -9.65
CA LEU A 205 19.92 -30.02 -9.59
C LEU A 205 18.78 -29.42 -10.42
N VAL A 206 18.63 -29.79 -11.69
CA VAL A 206 17.56 -29.25 -12.56
C VAL A 206 16.18 -29.56 -11.99
N ALA A 207 15.96 -30.77 -11.49
CA ALA A 207 14.70 -31.15 -10.85
C ALA A 207 14.40 -30.30 -9.60
N GLU A 208 15.39 -30.11 -8.72
CA GLU A 208 15.27 -29.31 -7.50
C GLU A 208 14.99 -27.83 -7.83
N LEU A 209 15.75 -27.24 -8.77
CA LEU A 209 15.56 -25.86 -9.23
C LEU A 209 14.20 -25.63 -9.87
N GLY A 210 13.67 -26.65 -10.53
CA GLY A 210 12.34 -26.60 -11.09
C GLY A 210 11.22 -26.57 -10.11
N GLN A 211 11.30 -27.46 -9.13
CA GLN A 211 10.34 -27.46 -8.03
C GLN A 211 10.40 -26.12 -7.28
N TYR A 212 11.61 -25.61 -7.02
CA TYR A 212 11.83 -24.30 -6.40
C TYR A 212 11.19 -23.18 -7.21
N THR A 213 11.43 -23.14 -8.52
CA THR A 213 10.89 -22.10 -9.40
C THR A 213 9.37 -22.18 -9.49
N ASN A 214 8.80 -23.39 -9.57
CA ASN A 214 7.35 -23.58 -9.57
C ASN A 214 6.73 -23.08 -8.26
N ASP A 215 7.26 -23.47 -7.10
CA ASP A 215 6.75 -23.03 -5.80
C ASP A 215 6.91 -21.51 -5.62
N LYS A 216 8.01 -20.93 -6.08
CA LYS A 216 8.26 -19.49 -6.11
C LYS A 216 7.20 -18.77 -6.95
N ASN A 217 6.94 -19.25 -8.17
CA ASN A 217 5.99 -18.65 -9.08
C ASN A 217 4.57 -18.67 -8.51
N LEU A 218 4.18 -19.72 -7.77
CA LEU A 218 2.89 -19.77 -7.07
C LEU A 218 2.74 -18.68 -6.00
N ILE A 219 3.83 -18.19 -5.42
CA ILE A 219 3.81 -17.03 -4.51
C ILE A 219 3.76 -15.73 -5.33
N GLU A 220 4.44 -15.70 -6.47
CA GLU A 220 4.56 -14.50 -7.30
C GLU A 220 3.31 -14.15 -8.11
N THR A 221 2.38 -15.08 -8.35
CA THR A 221 1.12 -14.79 -9.06
C THR A 221 0.26 -13.70 -8.40
N GLU A 222 0.38 -13.53 -7.08
CA GLU A 222 -0.35 -12.49 -6.34
C GLU A 222 0.17 -11.08 -6.68
N TRP A 223 1.42 -10.94 -7.10
CA TRP A 223 2.02 -9.63 -7.38
C TRP A 223 1.35 -8.92 -8.56
N GLU A 224 0.91 -9.65 -9.58
CA GLU A 224 0.20 -9.05 -10.73
C GLU A 224 -1.10 -8.36 -10.31
N SER A 225 -1.85 -8.99 -9.39
CA SER A 225 -3.07 -8.40 -8.82
C SER A 225 -2.75 -7.19 -7.93
N ILE A 226 -1.74 -7.31 -7.07
CA ILE A 226 -1.28 -6.21 -6.21
C ILE A 226 -0.83 -5.00 -7.06
N ASP A 227 -0.05 -5.23 -8.11
CA ASP A 227 0.47 -4.19 -8.99
C ASP A 227 -0.67 -3.47 -9.72
N THR A 228 -1.65 -4.23 -10.23
CA THR A 228 -2.85 -3.65 -10.86
C THR A 228 -3.60 -2.73 -9.89
N GLU A 229 -3.86 -3.19 -8.67
CA GLU A 229 -4.56 -2.38 -7.66
C GLU A 229 -3.75 -1.17 -7.18
N LEU A 230 -2.43 -1.28 -7.13
CA LEU A 230 -1.55 -0.15 -6.81
C LEU A 230 -1.61 0.94 -7.89
N GLU A 231 -1.63 0.57 -9.17
CA GLU A 231 -1.79 1.55 -10.25
C GLU A 231 -3.17 2.20 -10.22
N GLU A 232 -4.24 1.43 -10.02
CA GLU A 232 -5.59 1.98 -9.82
C GLU A 232 -5.65 2.95 -8.63
N LEU A 233 -5.00 2.59 -7.51
CA LEU A 233 -4.94 3.45 -6.32
C LEU A 233 -4.18 4.76 -6.62
N LYS A 234 -3.07 4.71 -7.38
CA LYS A 234 -2.31 5.91 -7.77
C LYS A 234 -3.14 6.83 -8.66
N GLU A 235 -3.91 6.28 -9.59
CA GLU A 235 -4.81 7.06 -10.44
C GLU A 235 -5.93 7.72 -9.61
N LEU A 236 -6.60 6.95 -8.76
CA LEU A 236 -7.64 7.47 -7.87
C LEU A 236 -7.11 8.53 -6.91
N TYR A 237 -5.90 8.33 -6.38
CA TYR A 237 -5.19 9.30 -5.56
C TYR A 237 -4.98 10.62 -6.32
N ALA A 238 -4.43 10.56 -7.54
CA ALA A 238 -4.14 11.74 -8.35
C ALA A 238 -5.41 12.50 -8.73
N GLN A 239 -6.50 11.78 -9.04
CA GLN A 239 -7.82 12.37 -9.31
C GLN A 239 -8.37 13.10 -8.08
N ASN A 240 -8.34 12.45 -6.91
CA ASN A 240 -8.80 13.03 -5.65
C ASN A 240 -7.99 14.27 -5.25
N LEU A 241 -6.67 14.21 -5.41
CA LEU A 241 -5.79 15.34 -5.14
C LEU A 241 -6.14 16.53 -6.03
N ASP A 242 -6.22 16.33 -7.36
CA ASP A 242 -6.55 17.40 -8.31
C ASP A 242 -7.92 18.03 -8.03
N LYS A 243 -8.92 17.20 -7.73
CA LYS A 243 -10.28 17.64 -7.38
C LYS A 243 -10.29 18.48 -6.11
N ASN A 244 -9.61 18.05 -5.06
CA ASN A 244 -9.55 18.78 -3.79
C ASN A 244 -8.73 20.07 -3.90
N LEU A 245 -7.61 20.07 -4.65
CA LEU A 245 -6.87 21.31 -4.92
C LEU A 245 -7.74 22.34 -5.67
N LYS A 246 -8.54 21.91 -6.64
CA LYS A 246 -9.49 22.78 -7.34
C LYS A 246 -10.58 23.33 -6.42
N ILE A 247 -11.16 22.49 -5.55
CA ILE A 247 -12.14 22.94 -4.55
C ILE A 247 -11.54 24.02 -3.64
N LEU A 248 -10.27 23.88 -3.29
CA LEU A 248 -9.53 24.83 -2.47
C LEU A 248 -9.00 26.04 -3.25
N GLY A 249 -9.07 26.03 -4.57
CA GLY A 249 -8.53 27.10 -5.42
C GLY A 249 -6.99 27.15 -5.44
N ILE A 250 -6.33 26.01 -5.19
CA ILE A 250 -4.88 25.89 -5.17
C ILE A 250 -4.41 25.43 -6.55
N ASP A 251 -3.43 26.15 -7.13
CA ASP A 251 -2.79 25.71 -8.35
C ASP A 251 -1.92 24.47 -8.10
N LYS A 252 -2.03 23.47 -8.99
CA LYS A 252 -1.30 22.20 -8.83
C LYS A 252 0.22 22.39 -8.82
N LYS A 253 0.76 23.29 -9.64
CA LYS A 253 2.21 23.55 -9.67
C LYS A 253 2.68 24.27 -8.42
N GLU A 254 1.85 25.17 -7.88
CA GLU A 254 2.12 25.78 -6.58
C GLU A 254 2.19 24.72 -5.48
N PHE A 255 1.20 23.83 -5.41
CA PHE A 255 1.18 22.72 -4.45
C PHE A 255 2.43 21.84 -4.62
N GLU A 256 2.75 21.42 -5.84
CA GLU A 256 3.92 20.59 -6.13
C GLU A 256 5.22 21.28 -5.70
N GLY A 257 5.35 22.60 -5.92
CA GLY A 257 6.53 23.37 -5.55
C GLY A 257 6.70 23.57 -4.05
N LYS A 258 5.60 23.88 -3.33
CA LYS A 258 5.62 24.18 -1.89
C LYS A 258 5.58 22.94 -1.01
N TYR A 259 5.10 21.80 -1.54
CA TYR A 259 4.92 20.59 -0.75
C TYR A 259 5.55 19.35 -1.38
N SER A 260 5.08 18.87 -2.54
CA SER A 260 5.48 17.57 -3.09
C SER A 260 6.99 17.49 -3.36
N ASN A 261 7.55 18.52 -3.97
CA ASN A 261 8.96 18.62 -4.35
C ASN A 261 9.83 19.34 -3.30
N GLU A 262 9.24 19.84 -2.23
CA GLU A 262 9.99 20.46 -1.14
C GLU A 262 10.67 19.36 -0.30
N ASN A 263 11.95 19.53 -0.01
CA ASN A 263 12.77 18.57 0.72
C ASN A 263 12.80 18.86 2.23
N ASP A 264 12.67 20.13 2.63
CA ASP A 264 12.66 20.55 4.03
C ASP A 264 11.33 20.20 4.72
N ALA A 265 11.40 19.31 5.72
CA ALA A 265 10.24 18.87 6.47
C ALA A 265 9.53 20.01 7.24
N ASN A 266 10.28 21.03 7.70
CA ASN A 266 9.70 22.17 8.41
C ASN A 266 8.91 23.07 7.47
N LYS A 267 9.45 23.37 6.28
CA LYS A 267 8.71 24.16 5.26
C LYS A 267 7.45 23.44 4.79
N ARG A 268 7.51 22.13 4.61
CA ARG A 268 6.31 21.33 4.32
C ARG A 268 5.29 21.43 5.45
N TYR A 269 5.73 21.36 6.70
CA TYR A 269 4.86 21.51 7.86
C TYR A 269 4.23 22.91 7.96
N GLU A 270 4.99 23.97 7.67
CA GLU A 270 4.48 25.33 7.56
C GLU A 270 3.38 25.42 6.48
N TYR A 271 3.63 24.86 5.30
CA TYR A 271 2.63 24.80 4.23
C TYR A 271 1.37 24.01 4.63
N LEU A 272 1.52 22.88 5.34
CA LEU A 272 0.37 22.12 5.85
C LEU A 272 -0.45 22.96 6.84
N ASN A 273 0.19 23.77 7.69
CA ASN A 273 -0.53 24.69 8.59
C ASN A 273 -1.27 25.79 7.80
N GLU A 274 -0.64 26.39 6.79
CA GLU A 274 -1.30 27.35 5.90
C GLU A 274 -2.54 26.73 5.24
N LEU A 275 -2.39 25.50 4.76
CA LEU A 275 -3.45 24.73 4.14
C LEU A 275 -4.63 24.53 5.09
N THR A 276 -4.40 24.26 6.39
CA THR A 276 -5.50 24.17 7.37
C THR A 276 -6.35 25.45 7.43
N SER A 277 -5.70 26.62 7.39
CA SER A 277 -6.39 27.91 7.43
C SER A 277 -7.19 28.18 6.16
N LEU A 278 -6.62 27.84 5.01
CA LEU A 278 -7.27 27.94 3.71
C LEU A 278 -8.51 27.04 3.64
N ILE A 279 -8.40 25.79 4.09
CA ILE A 279 -9.52 24.84 4.15
C ILE A 279 -10.66 25.40 5.03
N ALA A 280 -10.35 25.88 6.23
CA ALA A 280 -11.37 26.44 7.12
C ALA A 280 -12.10 27.63 6.47
N GLY A 281 -11.35 28.52 5.82
CA GLY A 281 -11.91 29.64 5.06
C GLY A 281 -12.80 29.20 3.91
N ARG A 282 -12.41 28.16 3.16
CA ARG A 282 -13.20 27.63 2.04
C ARG A 282 -14.52 27.02 2.50
N VAL A 283 -14.51 26.20 3.57
CA VAL A 283 -15.74 25.62 4.14
C VAL A 283 -16.69 26.71 4.60
N LYS A 284 -16.17 27.74 5.29
CA LYS A 284 -16.98 28.89 5.73
C LYS A 284 -17.58 29.64 4.53
N THR A 285 -16.78 29.92 3.51
CA THR A 285 -17.23 30.62 2.30
C THR A 285 -18.34 29.83 1.60
N GLU A 286 -18.16 28.51 1.43
CA GLU A 286 -19.16 27.66 0.78
C GLU A 286 -20.48 27.64 1.56
N ARG A 287 -20.43 27.63 2.90
CA ARG A 287 -21.62 27.77 3.76
C ARG A 287 -22.33 29.10 3.56
N GLU A 288 -21.60 30.20 3.41
CA GLU A 288 -22.17 31.53 3.19
C GLU A 288 -22.80 31.66 1.79
N THR A 289 -22.16 31.10 0.76
CA THR A 289 -22.62 31.21 -0.63
C THR A 289 -23.65 30.15 -1.04
N ASN A 290 -23.65 28.99 -0.38
CA ASN A 290 -24.52 27.85 -0.68
C ASN A 290 -25.10 27.21 0.61
N PRO A 291 -25.84 27.96 1.44
CA PRO A 291 -26.22 27.55 2.80
C PRO A 291 -27.08 26.29 2.88
N LYS A 292 -27.73 25.88 1.78
CA LYS A 292 -28.57 24.67 1.75
C LYS A 292 -27.79 23.40 1.44
N ASN A 293 -26.75 23.48 0.63
CA ASN A 293 -26.07 22.29 0.08
C ASN A 293 -24.54 22.26 0.30
N TRP A 294 -23.98 23.25 1.00
CA TRP A 294 -22.53 23.39 1.20
C TRP A 294 -21.84 22.12 1.75
N LYS A 295 -22.54 21.35 2.59
CA LYS A 295 -22.03 20.09 3.17
C LYS A 295 -21.70 19.04 2.11
N ASN A 296 -22.50 18.94 1.05
CA ASN A 296 -22.32 17.94 0.00
C ASN A 296 -21.01 18.13 -0.76
N THR A 297 -20.54 19.37 -0.87
CA THR A 297 -19.26 19.73 -1.50
C THR A 297 -18.07 19.07 -0.79
N PHE A 298 -18.16 18.84 0.52
CA PHE A 298 -17.06 18.28 1.31
C PHE A 298 -17.29 16.82 1.71
N TYR A 299 -18.54 16.43 1.96
CA TYR A 299 -18.87 15.08 2.42
C TYR A 299 -18.38 13.98 1.47
N ASN A 300 -18.64 14.14 0.17
CA ASN A 300 -18.23 13.15 -0.82
C ASN A 300 -16.70 13.06 -0.92
N GLU A 301 -15.99 14.18 -0.88
CA GLU A 301 -14.53 14.20 -0.90
C GLU A 301 -13.94 13.51 0.34
N MET A 302 -14.50 13.79 1.52
CA MET A 302 -14.10 13.14 2.77
C MET A 302 -14.29 11.63 2.69
N ALA A 303 -15.42 11.17 2.17
CA ALA A 303 -15.70 9.74 1.97
C ALA A 303 -14.75 9.09 0.96
N GLU A 304 -14.46 9.75 -0.17
CA GLU A 304 -13.49 9.27 -1.17
C GLU A 304 -12.08 9.15 -0.58
N ILE A 305 -11.63 10.14 0.19
CA ILE A 305 -10.32 10.13 0.88
C ILE A 305 -10.25 9.02 1.93
N GLN A 306 -11.31 8.81 2.70
CA GLN A 306 -11.37 7.72 3.67
C GLN A 306 -11.30 6.36 2.97
N SER A 307 -12.03 6.19 1.87
CA SER A 307 -12.00 4.97 1.05
C SER A 307 -10.60 4.71 0.50
N LEU A 308 -9.93 5.73 -0.03
CA LEU A 308 -8.53 5.64 -0.51
C LEU A 308 -7.59 5.12 0.59
N LYS A 309 -7.71 5.67 1.80
CA LYS A 309 -6.86 5.29 2.93
C LYS A 309 -7.11 3.84 3.38
N ILE A 310 -8.37 3.39 3.38
CA ILE A 310 -8.74 2.00 3.66
C ILE A 310 -8.16 1.06 2.59
N ARG A 311 -8.32 1.40 1.29
CA ARG A 311 -7.78 0.62 0.18
C ARG A 311 -6.26 0.50 0.26
N PHE A 312 -5.56 1.61 0.54
CA PHE A 312 -4.12 1.60 0.76
C PHE A 312 -3.71 0.70 1.93
N GLY A 313 -4.42 0.77 3.05
CA GLY A 313 -4.24 -0.14 4.19
C GLY A 313 -4.45 -1.61 3.81
N GLY A 314 -5.48 -1.91 3.01
CA GLY A 314 -5.75 -3.27 2.52
C GLY A 314 -4.64 -3.81 1.59
N ILE A 315 -4.18 -3.00 0.65
CA ILE A 315 -3.09 -3.39 -0.27
C ILE A 315 -1.79 -3.59 0.51
N THR A 316 -1.43 -2.68 1.42
CA THR A 316 -0.22 -2.82 2.25
C THR A 316 -0.28 -4.05 3.16
N PHE A 317 -1.47 -4.41 3.66
CA PHE A 317 -1.67 -5.66 4.40
C PHE A 317 -1.41 -6.89 3.52
N ARG A 318 -2.00 -6.95 2.32
CA ARG A 318 -1.79 -8.04 1.35
C ARG A 318 -0.33 -8.18 0.95
N ILE A 319 0.39 -7.07 0.74
CA ILE A 319 1.83 -7.08 0.46
C ILE A 319 2.59 -7.73 1.63
N SER A 320 2.31 -7.35 2.87
CA SER A 320 2.95 -7.93 4.07
C SER A 320 2.67 -9.44 4.20
N GLU A 321 1.43 -9.86 3.93
CA GLU A 321 1.07 -11.28 3.90
C GLU A 321 1.82 -12.02 2.80
N ASN A 322 1.91 -11.45 1.59
CA ASN A 322 2.59 -12.08 0.47
C ASN A 322 4.10 -12.20 0.69
N ILE A 323 4.75 -11.17 1.24
CA ILE A 323 6.14 -11.22 1.71
C ILE A 323 6.32 -12.38 2.71
N SER A 324 5.38 -12.54 3.65
CA SER A 324 5.47 -13.58 4.66
C SER A 324 5.36 -15.01 4.10
N LYS A 325 4.74 -15.22 2.94
CA LYS A 325 4.66 -16.54 2.28
C LYS A 325 6.03 -17.10 1.89
N TYR A 326 7.02 -16.25 1.63
CA TYR A 326 8.38 -16.70 1.30
C TYR A 326 9.07 -17.45 2.44
N ASN A 327 8.64 -17.28 3.70
CA ASN A 327 9.11 -18.10 4.82
C ASN A 327 8.83 -19.60 4.59
N GLY A 328 7.67 -19.93 4.02
CA GLY A 328 7.31 -21.32 3.69
C GLY A 328 8.21 -21.91 2.60
N LEU A 329 8.52 -21.11 1.56
CA LEU A 329 9.46 -21.49 0.52
C LEU A 329 10.86 -21.76 1.10
N ILE A 330 11.39 -20.83 1.90
CA ILE A 330 12.70 -20.95 2.54
C ILE A 330 12.77 -22.20 3.43
N ALA A 331 11.76 -22.42 4.27
CA ALA A 331 11.71 -23.56 5.18
C ALA A 331 11.71 -24.90 4.42
N LYS A 332 10.98 -24.99 3.31
CA LYS A 332 10.92 -26.19 2.45
C LYS A 332 12.29 -26.56 1.87
N TYR A 333 13.06 -25.56 1.43
CA TYR A 333 14.32 -25.78 0.72
C TYR A 333 15.58 -25.69 1.59
N LYS A 334 15.46 -25.37 2.88
CA LYS A 334 16.60 -25.15 3.80
C LYS A 334 17.56 -26.36 3.89
N ASN A 335 17.02 -27.56 3.78
CA ASN A 335 17.78 -28.81 3.84
C ASN A 335 17.96 -29.48 2.45
N ALA A 336 17.59 -28.79 1.37
CA ALA A 336 17.72 -29.31 0.02
C ALA A 336 19.20 -29.42 -0.38
N LYS A 337 19.53 -30.42 -1.20
CA LYS A 337 20.91 -30.82 -1.49
C LYS A 337 21.69 -29.70 -2.19
N HIS A 338 21.06 -29.01 -3.14
CA HIS A 338 21.74 -28.04 -3.99
C HIS A 338 21.45 -26.60 -3.57
N VAL A 339 20.20 -26.25 -3.28
CA VAL A 339 19.78 -24.87 -2.97
C VAL A 339 19.89 -24.53 -1.48
N GLY A 340 19.98 -25.53 -0.59
CA GLY A 340 19.85 -25.34 0.87
C GLY A 340 20.85 -24.36 1.46
N LEU A 341 22.12 -24.38 1.01
CA LEU A 341 23.15 -23.45 1.48
C LEU A 341 22.83 -21.97 1.15
N ARG A 342 22.01 -21.71 0.12
CA ARG A 342 21.61 -20.36 -0.28
C ARG A 342 20.38 -19.84 0.49
N MET A 343 19.66 -20.72 1.19
CA MET A 343 18.42 -20.36 1.90
C MET A 343 18.68 -19.44 3.09
N ASN A 344 19.82 -19.56 3.78
CA ASN A 344 20.16 -18.67 4.89
C ASN A 344 20.37 -17.22 4.43
N ASP A 345 21.01 -17.00 3.28
CA ASP A 345 21.16 -15.66 2.71
C ASP A 345 19.81 -15.08 2.27
N LEU A 346 18.98 -15.90 1.63
CA LEU A 346 17.62 -15.52 1.26
C LEU A 346 16.75 -15.17 2.49
N GLU A 347 16.87 -15.93 3.58
CA GLU A 347 16.18 -15.69 4.86
C GLU A 347 16.59 -14.35 5.48
N ASN A 348 17.89 -14.05 5.50
CA ASN A 348 18.37 -12.75 5.98
C ASN A 348 17.82 -11.59 5.14
N LYS A 349 17.80 -11.73 3.81
CA LYS A 349 17.27 -10.71 2.90
C LYS A 349 15.76 -10.55 3.03
N LEU A 350 15.02 -11.65 3.23
CA LEU A 350 13.59 -11.61 3.53
C LEU A 350 13.30 -10.86 4.83
N ASN A 351 14.07 -11.14 5.89
CA ASN A 351 13.92 -10.47 7.18
C ASN A 351 14.21 -8.95 7.04
N ASN A 352 15.20 -8.58 6.25
CA ASN A 352 15.48 -7.17 5.94
C ASN A 352 14.32 -6.51 5.17
N LEU A 353 13.79 -7.17 4.13
CA LEU A 353 12.62 -6.68 3.39
C LEU A 353 11.41 -6.50 4.30
N LYS A 354 11.09 -7.51 5.12
CA LYS A 354 9.98 -7.46 6.07
C LYS A 354 10.16 -6.33 7.07
N SER A 355 11.34 -6.21 7.67
CA SER A 355 11.63 -5.12 8.62
C SER A 355 11.55 -3.74 7.97
N ALA A 356 12.02 -3.59 6.73
CA ALA A 356 11.93 -2.33 6.00
C ALA A 356 10.46 -1.99 5.67
N PHE A 357 9.67 -2.99 5.29
CA PHE A 357 8.24 -2.86 5.02
C PHE A 357 7.46 -2.47 6.26
N ASP A 358 7.61 -3.20 7.37
CA ASP A 358 6.92 -2.93 8.62
C ASP A 358 7.35 -1.59 9.25
N THR A 359 8.55 -1.09 8.92
CA THR A 359 8.99 0.25 9.33
C THR A 359 8.37 1.35 8.47
N ALA A 360 8.22 1.11 7.16
CA ALA A 360 7.65 2.07 6.23
C ALA A 360 6.13 2.15 6.33
N PHE A 361 5.47 1.02 6.58
CA PHE A 361 4.03 0.87 6.52
C PHE A 361 3.47 0.19 7.76
N ASN A 362 2.38 0.77 8.29
CA ASN A 362 1.58 0.15 9.33
C ASN A 362 0.14 -0.04 8.83
N PRO A 363 -0.17 -1.18 8.18
CA PRO A 363 -1.47 -1.42 7.53
C PRO A 363 -2.67 -1.23 8.47
N LEU A 364 -2.55 -1.73 9.71
CA LEU A 364 -3.61 -1.63 10.71
C LEU A 364 -3.83 -0.18 11.17
N GLU A 365 -2.78 0.63 11.26
CA GLU A 365 -2.90 2.05 11.60
C GLU A 365 -3.60 2.82 10.50
N TYR A 366 -3.34 2.53 9.22
CA TYR A 366 -4.07 3.14 8.11
C TYR A 366 -5.57 2.87 8.18
N ILE A 367 -5.96 1.60 8.37
CA ILE A 367 -7.37 1.20 8.45
C ILE A 367 -8.03 1.81 9.70
N ASN A 368 -7.40 1.68 10.87
CA ASN A 368 -7.95 2.18 12.13
C ASN A 368 -8.09 3.70 12.14
N SER A 369 -7.10 4.42 11.62
CA SER A 369 -7.15 5.88 11.54
C SER A 369 -8.14 6.37 10.49
N ALA A 370 -8.38 5.62 9.41
CA ALA A 370 -9.45 5.92 8.46
C ALA A 370 -10.84 5.76 9.10
N ASN A 371 -11.06 4.69 9.89
CA ASN A 371 -12.36 4.44 10.54
C ASN A 371 -12.71 5.47 11.63
N LYS A 372 -11.70 6.15 12.20
CA LYS A 372 -11.87 7.19 13.23
C LYS A 372 -11.65 8.61 12.69
N MET A 373 -11.61 8.76 11.37
CA MET A 373 -11.10 9.96 10.73
C MET A 373 -12.03 11.17 10.86
N TYR A 374 -13.34 10.93 10.97
CA TYR A 374 -14.33 11.98 11.00
C TYR A 374 -15.21 11.85 12.24
N LYS A 375 -15.48 12.98 12.87
CA LYS A 375 -16.58 13.09 13.82
C LYS A 375 -17.90 12.94 13.08
N VAL A 376 -18.82 12.20 13.69
CA VAL A 376 -20.21 12.07 13.24
C VAL A 376 -21.06 12.85 14.24
N ASP A 377 -21.99 13.66 13.72
CA ASP A 377 -22.95 14.44 14.51
C ASP A 377 -23.87 13.55 15.37
#